data_AF-A0A3R9E8C5-F1
#
_entry.id   AF-A0A3R9E8C5-F1
#
_cell.length_a   1.000
_cell.length_b   1.000
_cell.length_c   1.000
_cell.angle_alpha   90.00
_cell.angle_beta   90.00
_cell.angle_gamma   90.00
#
_symmetry.space_group_name_H-M   'P 1'
#
loop_
_entity.id
_entity.type
_entity.pdbx_description
1 polymer ?
#
loop_
_entity_poly.entity_id
_entity_poly.type
_entity_poly.pdbx_seq_one_letter_code
_entity_poly.pdbx_strand_id
1 'polypeptide(L)'
;MIYRKIAGINMWKLNRTLKKLAFARMELEKQMRKELIVVLLEPKKEKVLATPEEKKEIEQMVFELNGFQTLKLCLLEDCKPVYMEKVTNTGVARWLEIPVAPLITYEFLNESSSKEEEVLV
;
A
#
# COMPACT_ATOMS: atom_id res chain seq x y z
N MET A 1 -21.90 -3.70 6.62
CA MET A 1 -20.53 -3.47 7.15
C MET A 1 -20.59 -2.30 8.10
N ILE A 2 -20.30 -2.55 9.38
CA ILE A 2 -20.41 -1.56 10.46
C ILE A 2 -19.41 -0.42 10.21
N TYR A 3 -19.92 0.81 10.17
CA TYR A 3 -19.12 2.03 10.07
C TYR A 3 -18.39 2.27 11.41
N ARG A 4 -17.35 1.47 11.69
CA ARG A 4 -16.57 1.60 12.93
C ARG A 4 -15.47 2.64 12.74
N LYS A 5 -15.34 3.55 13.70
CA LYS A 5 -14.15 4.39 13.85
C LYS A 5 -13.23 3.74 14.87
N ILE A 6 -11.93 3.71 14.60
CA ILE A 6 -10.92 3.19 15.53
C ILE A 6 -9.85 4.26 15.68
N ALA A 7 -9.57 4.67 16.93
CA ALA A 7 -8.72 5.81 17.22
C ALA A 7 -9.09 7.08 16.40
N GLY A 8 -10.37 7.25 16.09
CA GLY A 8 -10.88 8.34 15.24
C GLY A 8 -10.71 8.15 13.73
N ILE A 9 -10.10 7.05 13.26
CA ILE A 9 -9.94 6.73 11.83
C ILE A 9 -11.21 6.08 11.30
N ASN A 10 -11.77 6.60 10.22
CA ASN A 10 -12.95 6.04 9.56
C ASN A 10 -12.56 4.82 8.69
N MET A 11 -12.85 3.61 9.19
CA MET A 11 -12.50 2.35 8.50
C MET A 11 -13.20 2.20 7.15
N TRP A 12 -14.44 2.68 6.99
CA TRP A 12 -15.13 2.59 5.71
C TRP A 12 -14.49 3.47 4.64
N LYS A 13 -14.10 4.69 5.02
CA LYS A 13 -13.38 5.61 4.12
C LYS A 13 -12.04 5.01 3.72
N LEU A 14 -11.28 4.48 4.68
CA LEU A 14 -10.01 3.82 4.42
C LEU A 14 -10.16 2.61 3.49
N ASN A 15 -11.16 1.75 3.74
CA ASN A 15 -11.48 0.61 2.89
C ASN A 15 -11.74 1.01 1.43
N ARG A 16 -12.47 2.11 1.21
CA ARG A 16 -12.69 2.64 -0.15
C ARG A 16 -11.41 3.19 -0.77
N THR A 17 -10.57 3.87 0.00
CA THR A 17 -9.26 4.37 -0.47
C THR A 17 -8.37 3.22 -0.91
N LEU A 18 -8.26 2.16 -0.11
CA LEU A 18 -7.47 0.97 -0.42
C LEU A 18 -7.97 0.25 -1.68
N LYS A 19 -9.29 0.12 -1.85
CA LYS A 19 -9.87 -0.42 -3.10
C LYS A 19 -9.51 0.43 -4.31
N LYS A 20 -9.64 1.75 -4.20
CA LYS A 20 -9.27 2.67 -5.30
C LYS A 20 -7.80 2.55 -5.66
N LEU A 21 -6.93 2.44 -4.66
CA LEU A 21 -5.49 2.20 -4.86
C LEU A 21 -5.27 0.88 -5.60
N ALA A 22 -5.93 -0.21 -5.20
CA ALA A 22 -5.79 -1.51 -5.85
C ALA A 22 -6.11 -1.46 -7.36
N PHE A 23 -7.13 -0.70 -7.76
CA PHE A 23 -7.50 -0.52 -9.18
C PHE A 23 -6.61 0.48 -9.92
N ALA A 24 -5.90 1.36 -9.21
CA ALA A 24 -4.99 2.33 -9.78
C ALA A 24 -3.56 1.78 -9.98
N ARG A 25 -3.38 0.45 -10.06
CA ARG A 25 -2.08 -0.24 -10.09
C ARG A 25 -1.05 0.37 -11.06
N MET A 26 -1.45 0.74 -12.27
CA MET A 26 -0.54 1.40 -13.25
C MET A 26 -0.03 2.77 -12.79
N GLU A 27 -0.81 3.52 -12.02
CA GLU A 27 -0.39 4.78 -11.38
C GLU A 27 0.39 4.50 -10.09
N LEU A 28 0.10 3.37 -9.45
CA LEU A 28 0.75 2.90 -8.24
C LEU A 28 2.19 2.49 -8.49
N GLU A 29 2.47 1.80 -9.60
CA GLU A 29 3.84 1.50 -10.06
C GLU A 29 4.67 2.78 -10.29
N LYS A 30 4.04 3.86 -10.79
CA LYS A 30 4.70 5.18 -10.93
C LYS A 30 4.88 5.90 -9.59
N GLN A 31 4.02 5.64 -8.60
CA GLN A 31 4.06 6.25 -7.26
C GLN A 31 4.86 5.45 -6.23
N MET A 32 5.18 4.18 -6.52
CA MET A 32 6.06 3.32 -5.72
C MET A 32 7.48 3.89 -5.71
N ARG A 33 7.71 4.88 -4.86
CA ARG A 33 9.05 5.35 -4.55
C ARG A 33 9.62 4.42 -3.49
N LYS A 34 10.63 3.63 -3.87
CA LYS A 34 11.40 2.78 -2.94
C LYS A 34 10.54 1.74 -2.21
N GLU A 35 9.76 0.94 -2.94
CA GLU A 35 9.16 -0.28 -2.37
C GLU A 35 8.16 -0.01 -1.23
N LEU A 36 7.56 1.19 -1.21
CA LEU A 36 6.69 1.63 -0.13
C LEU A 36 5.45 2.36 -0.67
N ILE A 37 4.28 1.90 -0.24
CA ILE A 37 3.01 2.61 -0.47
C ILE A 37 2.65 3.36 0.81
N VAL A 38 2.37 4.66 0.69
CA VAL A 38 1.99 5.52 1.81
C VAL A 38 0.52 5.94 1.66
N VAL A 39 -0.31 5.61 2.65
CA VAL A 39 -1.73 5.99 2.69
C VAL A 39 -1.96 6.99 3.82
N LEU A 40 -2.29 8.23 3.46
CA LEU A 40 -2.56 9.28 4.45
C LEU A 40 -3.87 9.02 5.20
N LEU A 41 -3.83 9.16 6.52
CA LEU A 41 -4.99 9.04 7.40
C LEU A 41 -5.44 10.42 7.89
N GLU A 42 -6.64 10.48 8.48
CA GLU A 42 -7.16 11.71 9.07
C GLU A 42 -6.27 12.15 10.24
N PRO A 43 -5.78 13.40 10.29
CA PRO A 43 -4.91 13.85 11.38
C PRO A 43 -5.65 13.89 12.71
N LYS A 44 -4.93 13.73 13.83
CA LYS A 44 -5.45 13.92 15.18
C LYS A 44 -5.18 15.36 15.62
N LYS A 45 -6.17 16.04 16.19
CA LYS A 45 -5.98 17.41 16.73
C LYS A 45 -5.22 17.41 18.06
N GLU A 46 -5.44 16.38 18.87
CA GLU A 46 -4.73 16.17 20.13
C GLU A 46 -3.29 15.72 19.84
N LYS A 47 -2.32 16.29 20.55
CA LYS A 47 -0.89 15.94 20.47
C LYS A 47 -0.56 14.67 21.27
N VAL A 48 -1.46 13.69 21.22
CA VAL A 48 -1.33 12.41 21.93
C VAL A 48 -1.17 11.31 20.89
N LEU A 49 0.02 10.70 20.89
CA LEU A 49 0.35 9.55 20.07
C LEU A 49 -0.43 8.32 20.54
N ALA A 50 -0.70 7.41 19.60
CA ALA A 50 -1.33 6.14 19.89
C ALA A 50 -0.39 5.23 20.70
N THR A 51 -0.94 4.49 21.67
CA THR A 51 -0.18 3.48 22.41
C THR A 51 0.21 2.32 21.48
N PRO A 52 1.25 1.53 21.80
CA PRO A 52 1.62 0.36 21.01
C PRO A 52 0.46 -0.64 20.79
N GLU A 53 -0.45 -0.74 21.75
CA GLU A 53 -1.65 -1.59 21.67
C GLU A 53 -2.66 -1.04 20.67
N GLU A 54 -2.93 0.28 20.70
CA GLU A 54 -3.80 0.95 19.73
C GLU A 54 -3.24 0.83 18.31
N LYS A 55 -1.91 0.95 18.14
CA LYS A 55 -1.26 0.77 16.83
C LYS A 55 -1.52 -0.62 16.27
N LYS A 56 -1.33 -1.66 17.09
CA LYS A 56 -1.60 -3.05 16.71
C LYS A 56 -3.07 -3.27 16.36
N GLU A 57 -4.00 -2.70 17.14
CA GLU A 57 -5.42 -2.81 16.84
C GLU A 57 -5.76 -2.15 15.49
N ILE A 58 -5.20 -0.97 15.21
CA ILE A 58 -5.37 -0.29 13.92
C ILE A 58 -4.83 -1.17 12.79
N GLU A 59 -3.59 -1.65 12.90
CA GLU A 59 -2.94 -2.47 11.87
C GLU A 59 -3.73 -3.76 11.59
N GLN A 60 -4.16 -4.46 12.64
CA GLN A 60 -4.95 -5.68 12.51
C GLN A 60 -6.30 -5.40 11.82
N MET A 61 -6.99 -4.35 12.24
CA MET A 61 -8.28 -3.99 11.66
C MET A 61 -8.14 -3.56 10.20
N VAL A 62 -7.06 -2.86 9.84
CA VAL A 62 -6.72 -2.53 8.45
C VAL A 62 -6.45 -3.80 7.65
N PHE A 63 -5.71 -4.75 8.21
CA PHE A 63 -5.40 -6.02 7.56
C PHE A 63 -6.67 -6.83 7.24
N GLU A 64 -7.67 -6.77 8.11
CA GLU A 64 -8.97 -7.44 7.92
C GLU A 64 -9.90 -6.71 6.92
N LEU A 65 -9.58 -5.48 6.49
CA LEU A 65 -10.39 -4.77 5.51
C LEU A 65 -10.35 -5.48 4.15
N ASN A 66 -11.54 -5.72 3.59
CA ASN A 66 -11.69 -6.29 2.24
C ASN A 66 -10.92 -5.49 1.17
N GLY A 67 -10.82 -4.17 1.32
CA GLY A 67 -10.04 -3.30 0.45
C GLY A 67 -8.54 -3.52 0.56
N PHE A 68 -8.03 -3.84 1.76
CA PHE A 68 -6.63 -4.24 1.93
C PHE A 68 -6.38 -5.60 1.30
N GLN A 69 -7.26 -6.58 1.51
CA GLN A 69 -7.16 -7.89 0.87
C GLN A 69 -7.18 -7.78 -0.67
N THR A 70 -8.04 -6.91 -1.21
CA THR A 70 -8.06 -6.60 -2.65
C THR A 70 -6.72 -6.03 -3.10
N LEU A 71 -6.15 -5.08 -2.34
CA LEU A 71 -4.85 -4.50 -2.64
C LEU A 71 -3.73 -5.56 -2.63
N LYS A 72 -3.68 -6.46 -1.64
CA LYS A 72 -2.71 -7.57 -1.59
C LYS A 72 -2.77 -8.44 -2.84
N LEU A 73 -3.99 -8.85 -3.25
CA LEU A 73 -4.20 -9.64 -4.46
C LEU A 73 -3.76 -8.88 -5.71
N CYS A 74 -4.05 -7.57 -5.78
CA CYS A 74 -3.60 -6.74 -6.88
C CYS A 74 -2.09 -6.54 -6.89
N LEU A 75 -1.40 -6.59 -5.75
CA LEU A 75 0.06 -6.47 -5.68
C LEU A 75 0.76 -7.82 -5.88
N LEU A 76 0.03 -8.93 -5.73
CA LEU A 76 0.58 -10.31 -5.71
C LEU A 76 1.62 -10.53 -4.60
N GLU A 77 1.51 -9.76 -3.51
CA GLU A 77 2.50 -9.70 -2.43
C GLU A 77 1.85 -9.94 -1.05
N ASP A 78 2.58 -10.58 -0.14
CA ASP A 78 2.16 -10.73 1.26
C ASP A 78 2.59 -9.51 2.09
N CYS A 79 2.00 -8.35 1.78
CA CYS A 79 2.30 -7.11 2.49
C CYS A 79 1.48 -6.96 3.78
N LYS A 80 2.05 -6.25 4.77
CA LYS A 80 1.41 -5.92 6.04
C LYS A 80 1.36 -4.40 6.24
N PRO A 81 0.22 -3.84 6.68
CA PRO A 81 0.14 -2.42 6.95
C PRO A 81 0.85 -2.11 8.25
N VAL A 82 1.63 -1.02 8.27
CA VAL A 82 2.32 -0.49 9.44
C VAL A 82 1.76 0.90 9.73
N TYR A 83 1.26 1.12 10.93
CA TYR A 83 0.70 2.41 11.33
C TYR A 83 1.79 3.34 11.84
N MET A 84 1.83 4.52 11.25
CA MET A 84 2.82 5.53 11.52
C MET A 84 2.15 6.86 11.87
N GLU A 85 2.80 7.58 12.77
CA GLU A 85 2.33 8.87 13.23
C GLU A 85 3.49 9.73 13.70
N LYS A 86 3.31 11.04 13.57
CA LYS A 86 4.31 12.02 13.98
C LYS A 86 3.61 13.27 14.49
N VAL A 87 4.10 13.79 15.61
CA VAL A 87 3.65 15.07 16.15
C VAL A 87 4.06 16.19 15.19
N THR A 88 3.11 17.06 14.88
CA THR A 88 3.31 18.27 14.09
C THR A 88 2.89 19.49 14.90
N ASN A 89 3.16 20.70 14.38
CA ASN A 89 2.80 21.95 15.06
C ASN A 89 1.29 22.04 15.36
N THR A 90 0.46 21.45 14.49
CA THR A 90 -1.01 21.53 14.51
C THR A 90 -1.71 20.29 15.08
N GLY A 91 -0.97 19.24 15.45
CA GLY A 91 -1.56 18.00 15.98
C GLY A 91 -0.67 16.79 15.75
N VAL A 92 -1.25 15.69 15.28
CA VAL A 92 -0.54 14.46 14.89
C VAL A 92 -0.91 14.11 13.45
N ALA A 93 0.10 14.06 12.58
CA ALA A 93 -0.03 13.49 11.25
C ALA A 93 0.03 11.96 11.35
N ARG A 94 -0.83 11.28 10.60
CA ARG A 94 -1.00 9.83 10.64
C ARG A 94 -1.02 9.26 9.23
N TRP A 95 -0.37 8.12 9.02
CA TRP A 95 -0.37 7.42 7.74
C TRP A 95 -0.16 5.92 7.96
N LEU A 96 -0.49 5.15 6.93
CA LEU A 96 -0.11 3.74 6.83
C LEU A 96 1.02 3.60 5.85
N GLU A 97 2.00 2.81 6.24
CA GLU A 97 3.10 2.34 5.41
C GLU A 97 2.80 0.89 5.03
N ILE A 98 2.76 0.60 3.74
CA ILE A 98 2.55 -0.75 3.22
C ILE A 98 3.82 -1.09 2.43
N PRO A 99 4.76 -1.84 3.02
CA PRO A 99 5.94 -2.32 2.33
C PRO A 99 5.51 -3.26 1.21
N VAL A 100 6.11 -3.10 0.04
CA VAL A 100 5.87 -3.94 -1.14
C VAL A 100 7.20 -4.44 -1.66
N ALA A 101 7.34 -5.74 -1.90
CA ALA A 101 8.57 -6.21 -2.53
C ALA A 101 8.69 -5.60 -3.94
N PRO A 102 9.91 -5.38 -4.43
CA PRO A 102 10.10 -4.96 -5.82
C PRO A 102 9.47 -6.02 -6.74
N LEU A 103 8.59 -5.57 -7.64
CA LEU A 103 8.00 -6.43 -8.65
C LEU A 103 9.14 -7.09 -9.44
N ILE A 104 9.24 -8.41 -9.36
CA ILE A 104 10.12 -9.17 -10.25
C ILE A 104 9.50 -9.05 -11.64
N THR A 105 9.98 -8.09 -12.44
CA THR A 105 9.75 -8.08 -13.88
C THR A 105 10.45 -9.29 -14.45
N TYR A 106 9.68 -10.32 -14.79
CA TYR A 106 10.16 -11.37 -15.69
C TYR A 106 10.30 -10.73 -17.07
N GLU A 107 11.51 -10.27 -17.38
CA GLU A 107 11.90 -10.00 -18.75
C GLU A 107 11.90 -11.36 -19.46
N PHE A 108 10.83 -11.64 -20.20
CA PHE A 108 10.89 -12.72 -21.18
C PHE A 108 12.00 -12.33 -22.15
N LEU A 109 13.13 -13.06 -22.10
CA LEU A 109 14.18 -12.98 -23.10
C LEU A 109 13.48 -13.16 -24.44
N ASN A 110 13.40 -12.07 -25.22
CA ASN A 110 13.03 -12.16 -26.62
C ASN A 110 14.17 -12.90 -27.32
N GLU A 111 14.12 -14.23 -27.33
CA GLU A 111 14.85 -15.04 -28.30
C GLU A 111 14.22 -14.84 -29.68
N SER A 112 14.45 -13.66 -30.24
CA SER A 112 14.39 -13.43 -31.67
C SER A 112 15.77 -12.96 -32.13
N SER A 113 16.75 -13.84 -31.94
CA SER A 113 18.04 -13.77 -32.64
C SER A 113 17.75 -13.82 -34.12
N SER A 114 17.91 -12.65 -34.75
CA SER A 114 17.72 -12.44 -36.17
C SER A 114 18.93 -13.00 -36.91
N LYS A 115 18.68 -13.93 -37.83
CA LYS A 115 19.39 -14.23 -39.08
C LYS A 115 20.88 -13.83 -39.19
N GLU A 116 21.73 -14.84 -39.36
CA GLU A 116 22.78 -14.82 -40.38
C GLU A 116 22.57 -16.06 -41.27
N GLU A 117 21.84 -15.88 -42.37
CA GLU A 117 21.89 -16.82 -43.50
C GLU A 117 23.22 -16.59 -44.21
N GLU A 118 24.14 -17.54 -44.08
CA GLU A 118 25.37 -17.61 -44.87
C GLU A 118 25.03 -17.62 -46.36
N VAL A 119 25.44 -16.57 -47.08
CA VAL A 119 25.53 -16.60 -48.53
C VAL A 119 26.82 -17.33 -48.90
N LEU A 120 26.69 -18.59 -49.30
CA LEU A 120 27.69 -19.32 -50.08
C LEU A 120 27.00 -19.81 -51.35
N VAL A 121 27.27 -19.15 -52.49
CA VAL A 121 27.77 -19.67 -53.79
C VAL A 121 27.89 -18.49 -54.75
#